data_AF-A0A1R4GCC2-F1
#
_entry.id   AF-A0A1R4GCC2-F1
#
_cell.length_a   1.000
_cell.length_b   1.000
_cell.length_c   1.000
_cell.angle_alpha   90.00
_cell.angle_beta   90.00
_cell.angle_gamma   90.00
#
_symmetry.space_group_name_H-M   'P 1'
#
loop_
_entity.id
_entity.type
_entity.pdbx_description
1 polymer ?
#
loop_
_entity_poly.entity_id
_entity_poly.type
_entity_poly.pdbx_seq_one_letter_code
_entity_poly.pdbx_strand_id
1 'polypeptide(L)'
;MRETGCTRASVHLHATEVGLNAVMSEEIFEHESEQTMSREAAAKRLREIADQLEKHNEISLLAHGRDVTVRVADQVTFEYEVEVESADKNEIEISISW
;
A
#
# COMPACT_ATOMS: atom_id res chain seq x y z
N MET A 1 12.51 30.57 -55.92
CA MET A 1 11.22 30.67 -56.65
C MET A 1 10.24 29.70 -56.03
N ARG A 2 9.11 30.25 -55.52
CA ARG A 2 7.74 29.68 -55.42
C ARG A 2 7.59 28.35 -54.66
N GLU A 3 7.16 28.38 -53.39
CA GLU A 3 5.77 28.46 -52.90
C GLU A 3 4.96 27.17 -53.09
N THR A 4 4.55 26.58 -51.95
CA THR A 4 3.25 25.98 -51.57
C THR A 4 3.54 24.99 -50.41
N GLY A 5 2.99 25.06 -49.19
CA GLY A 5 1.75 25.66 -48.71
C GLY A 5 0.61 24.64 -48.75
N CYS A 6 0.51 23.74 -47.75
CA CYS A 6 -0.65 22.91 -47.38
C CYS A 6 -0.18 21.81 -46.39
N THR A 7 -0.79 21.41 -45.27
CA THR A 7 -1.93 21.85 -44.46
C THR A 7 -1.76 21.11 -43.12
N ARG A 8 -2.00 21.81 -42.00
CA ARG A 8 -2.03 21.24 -40.63
C ARG A 8 -3.10 20.15 -40.55
N ALA A 9 -2.72 18.90 -40.33
CA ALA A 9 -3.65 17.87 -39.87
C ALA A 9 -3.72 17.93 -38.34
N SER A 10 -4.70 18.69 -37.82
CA SER A 10 -5.12 18.59 -36.43
C SER A 10 -5.90 17.29 -36.25
N VAL A 11 -5.30 16.31 -35.57
CA VAL A 11 -6.08 15.16 -35.06
C VAL A 11 -6.68 15.59 -33.73
N HIS A 12 -7.98 15.88 -33.76
CA HIS A 12 -8.82 16.01 -32.57
C HIS A 12 -8.88 14.63 -31.89
N LEU A 13 -8.17 14.44 -30.78
CA LEU A 13 -8.47 13.34 -29.86
C LEU A 13 -9.73 13.75 -29.08
N HIS A 14 -10.87 13.16 -29.45
CA HIS A 14 -12.07 13.21 -28.64
C HIS A 14 -11.84 12.32 -27.41
N ALA A 15 -11.77 12.92 -26.23
CA ALA A 15 -11.96 12.19 -24.99
C ALA A 15 -13.37 11.60 -24.99
N THR A 16 -13.49 10.29 -24.83
CA THR A 16 -14.76 9.65 -24.48
C THR A 16 -14.60 9.15 -23.06
N GLU A 17 -15.23 9.88 -22.14
CA GLU A 17 -15.45 9.45 -20.76
C GLU A 17 -16.50 8.34 -20.70
N VAL A 18 -16.44 7.65 -19.56
CA VAL A 18 -17.48 6.86 -18.88
C VAL A 18 -17.67 5.40 -19.32
N GLY A 19 -17.20 4.52 -18.43
CA GLY A 19 -17.54 3.11 -18.39
C GLY A 19 -17.26 2.50 -17.01
N LEU A 20 -17.57 3.26 -15.96
CA LEU A 20 -17.63 2.80 -14.57
C LEU A 20 -18.67 1.69 -14.50
N ASN A 21 -18.25 0.42 -14.48
CA ASN A 21 -19.14 -0.68 -14.10
C ASN A 21 -18.40 -1.65 -13.20
N ALA A 22 -18.76 -1.51 -11.93
CA ALA A 22 -18.40 -2.35 -10.82
C ALA A 22 -18.62 -3.83 -11.12
N VAL A 23 -17.58 -4.61 -10.87
CA VAL A 23 -17.72 -5.94 -10.26
C VAL A 23 -16.94 -5.85 -8.96
N MET A 24 -17.63 -5.39 -7.91
CA MET A 24 -17.23 -5.59 -6.53
C MET A 24 -17.58 -7.04 -6.20
N SER A 25 -16.72 -7.97 -6.59
CA SER A 25 -16.65 -9.25 -5.89
C SER A 25 -15.98 -8.97 -4.54
N GLU A 26 -16.61 -9.41 -3.45
CA GLU A 26 -16.03 -9.51 -2.11
C GLU A 26 -14.75 -10.38 -2.14
N GLU A 27 -13.65 -9.82 -2.66
CA GLU A 27 -12.31 -10.33 -2.41
C GLU A 27 -11.80 -9.65 -1.14
N ILE A 28 -11.71 -10.42 -0.08
CA ILE A 28 -10.85 -10.08 1.04
C ILE A 28 -9.41 -10.05 0.51
N PHE A 29 -8.77 -8.88 0.59
CA PHE A 29 -7.37 -8.77 0.24
C PHE A 29 -6.54 -9.29 1.42
N GLU A 30 -5.97 -10.48 1.28
CA GLU A 30 -5.07 -11.09 2.27
C GLU A 30 -3.62 -11.06 1.74
N HIS A 31 -2.69 -10.53 2.54
CA HIS A 31 -1.29 -10.47 2.20
C HIS A 31 -0.43 -10.75 3.45
N GLU A 32 0.33 -11.84 3.41
CA GLU A 32 1.31 -12.20 4.43
C GLU A 32 2.73 -12.10 3.84
N SER A 33 3.68 -11.58 4.62
CA SER A 33 5.09 -11.53 4.25
C SER A 33 5.96 -11.75 5.49
N GLU A 34 6.75 -12.82 5.49
CA GLU A 34 7.76 -13.09 6.50
C GLU A 34 9.17 -12.81 5.94
N GLN A 35 10.00 -12.09 6.70
CA GLN A 35 11.36 -11.77 6.29
C GLN A 35 12.32 -11.79 7.50
N THR A 36 13.44 -12.50 7.37
CA THR A 36 14.53 -12.41 8.35
C THR A 36 15.36 -11.15 8.10
N MET A 37 15.44 -10.27 9.09
CA MET A 37 16.22 -9.03 9.04
C MET A 37 16.87 -8.72 10.40
N SER A 38 17.76 -7.73 10.44
CA SER A 38 18.34 -7.28 11.72
C SER A 38 17.29 -6.58 12.59
N ARG A 39 17.51 -6.54 13.91
CA ARG A 39 16.62 -5.86 14.86
C ARG A 39 16.46 -4.37 14.52
N GLU A 40 17.51 -3.73 14.06
CA GLU A 40 17.51 -2.32 13.68
C GLU A 40 16.69 -2.07 12.41
N ALA A 41 16.77 -2.99 11.44
CA ALA A 41 15.96 -2.94 10.23
C ALA A 41 14.47 -3.13 10.55
N ALA A 42 14.13 -4.10 11.41
CA ALA A 42 12.77 -4.31 11.88
C ALA A 42 12.24 -3.06 12.61
N ALA A 43 13.01 -2.48 13.53
CA ALA A 43 12.64 -1.26 14.23
C ALA A 43 12.47 -0.06 13.28
N LYS A 44 13.26 0.02 12.20
CA LYS A 44 13.08 1.02 11.16
C LYS A 44 11.75 0.81 10.41
N ARG A 45 11.43 -0.42 10.03
CA ARG A 45 10.18 -0.75 9.35
C ARG A 45 8.96 -0.43 10.23
N LEU A 46 9.00 -0.76 11.51
CA LEU A 46 7.95 -0.40 12.46
C LEU A 46 7.75 1.11 12.57
N ARG A 47 8.83 1.89 12.63
CA ARG A 47 8.74 3.36 12.60
C ARG A 47 8.13 3.89 11.31
N GLU A 48 8.50 3.34 10.16
CA GLU A 48 7.91 3.74 8.87
C GLU A 48 6.40 3.46 8.81
N ILE A 49 5.93 2.37 9.44
CA ILE A 49 4.50 2.06 9.56
C ILE A 49 3.85 3.07 10.52
N ALA A 50 4.44 3.31 11.69
CA ALA A 50 3.93 4.28 12.66
C ALA A 50 3.79 5.69 12.06
N ASP A 51 4.79 6.15 11.32
CA ASP A 51 4.79 7.44 10.63
C ASP A 51 3.64 7.56 9.59
N GLN A 52 3.30 6.47 8.90
CA GLN A 52 2.20 6.46 7.92
C GLN A 52 0.84 6.53 8.62
N LEU A 53 0.68 5.76 9.70
CA LEU A 53 -0.51 5.80 10.54
C LEU A 53 -0.74 7.21 11.10
N GLU A 54 0.30 7.83 11.68
CA GLU A 54 0.21 9.16 12.30
C GLU A 54 -0.16 10.27 11.30
N LYS A 55 0.39 10.23 10.08
CA LYS A 55 0.26 11.33 9.12
C LYS A 55 -0.98 11.23 8.24
N HIS A 56 -1.41 10.00 7.92
CA HIS A 56 -2.32 9.76 6.80
C HIS A 56 -3.45 8.78 7.11
N ASN A 57 -3.45 8.12 8.29
CA ASN A 57 -4.38 7.04 8.61
C ASN A 57 -4.42 5.98 7.49
N GLU A 58 -3.25 5.65 6.94
CA GLU A 58 -3.10 4.65 5.89
C GLU A 58 -1.79 3.87 6.04
N ILE A 59 -1.72 2.69 5.44
CA ILE A 59 -0.49 1.90 5.30
C ILE A 59 -0.30 1.56 3.82
N SER A 60 0.88 1.85 3.30
CA SER A 60 1.31 1.46 1.96
C SER A 60 2.27 0.27 2.01
N LEU A 61 1.98 -0.75 1.20
CA LEU A 61 2.76 -1.98 1.09
C LEU A 61 2.85 -2.46 -0.37
N LEU A 62 3.92 -3.19 -0.66
CA LEU A 62 4.11 -3.85 -1.96
C LEU A 62 3.54 -5.26 -1.90
N ALA A 63 2.44 -5.51 -2.59
CA ALA A 63 1.82 -6.83 -2.69
C ALA A 63 1.73 -7.28 -4.15
N HIS A 64 2.24 -8.47 -4.45
CA HIS A 64 2.27 -9.02 -5.81
C HIS A 64 2.88 -8.07 -6.85
N GLY A 65 3.91 -7.30 -6.45
CA GLY A 65 4.57 -6.32 -7.31
C GLY A 65 3.74 -5.06 -7.61
N ARG A 66 2.68 -4.80 -6.83
CA ARG A 66 1.84 -3.62 -6.93
C ARG A 66 1.85 -2.86 -5.61
N ASP A 67 1.85 -1.54 -5.68
CA ASP A 67 1.60 -0.68 -4.53
C ASP A 67 0.14 -0.80 -4.11
N VAL A 68 -0.09 -1.18 -2.86
CA VAL A 68 -1.41 -1.27 -2.24
C VAL A 68 -1.42 -0.35 -1.03
N THR A 69 -2.44 0.50 -0.94
CA THR A 69 -2.67 1.40 0.19
C THR A 69 -3.95 0.98 0.90
N VAL A 70 -3.84 0.72 2.21
CA VAL A 70 -4.94 0.32 3.08
C VAL A 70 -5.26 1.49 4.01
N ARG A 71 -6.53 1.92 4.04
CA ARG A 71 -6.99 2.96 4.97
C ARG A 71 -7.25 2.37 6.35
N VAL A 72 -6.85 3.11 7.37
CA VAL A 72 -6.97 2.77 8.79
C VAL A 72 -7.94 3.75 9.44
N ALA A 73 -8.76 3.29 10.38
CA ALA A 73 -9.65 4.18 11.12
C ALA A 73 -8.87 5.10 12.08
N ASP A 74 -9.44 6.27 12.41
CA ASP A 74 -8.85 7.22 13.36
C ASP A 74 -8.74 6.63 14.79
N GLN A 75 -9.49 5.58 15.08
CA GLN A 75 -9.42 4.81 16.32
C GLN A 75 -9.21 3.34 15.99
N VAL A 76 -8.23 2.73 16.65
CA VAL A 76 -7.84 1.34 16.43
C VAL A 76 -7.73 0.61 17.76
N THR A 77 -7.89 -0.71 17.71
CA THR A 77 -7.44 -1.58 18.80
C THR A 77 -5.98 -1.94 18.54
N PHE A 78 -5.13 -1.69 19.52
CA PHE A 78 -3.71 -2.06 19.49
C PHE A 78 -3.45 -3.13 20.54
N GLU A 79 -2.86 -4.23 20.13
CA GLU A 79 -2.46 -5.33 21.00
C GLU A 79 -1.00 -5.72 20.72
N TYR A 80 -0.29 -6.13 21.76
CA TYR A 80 1.03 -6.71 21.64
C TYR A 80 1.20 -7.84 22.65
N GLU A 81 1.86 -8.91 22.21
CA GLU A 81 2.16 -10.08 23.03
C GLU A 81 3.66 -10.36 22.97
N VAL A 82 4.21 -10.82 24.09
CA VAL A 82 5.62 -11.16 24.21
C VAL A 82 5.72 -12.56 24.80
N GLU A 83 6.22 -13.49 24.01
CA GLU A 83 6.46 -14.86 24.44
C GLU A 83 7.96 -15.10 24.61
N VAL A 84 8.34 -15.62 25.77
CA VAL A 84 9.73 -15.96 26.14
C VAL A 84 9.73 -17.40 26.62
N GLU A 85 9.94 -18.34 25.71
CA GLU A 85 9.92 -19.77 26.04
C GLU A 85 11.29 -20.28 26.49
N SER A 86 12.35 -19.90 25.76
CA SER A 86 13.71 -20.40 25.99
C SER A 86 14.76 -19.46 25.41
N ALA A 87 16.05 -19.75 25.64
CA ALA A 87 17.15 -18.89 25.18
C ALA A 87 17.08 -18.55 23.68
N ASP A 88 16.60 -19.49 22.85
CA ASP A 88 16.60 -19.38 21.39
C ASP A 88 15.20 -19.22 20.79
N LYS A 89 14.14 -19.14 21.62
CA LYS A 89 12.76 -18.98 21.18
C LYS A 89 12.08 -17.87 21.96
N ASN A 90 12.10 -16.69 21.36
CA ASN A 90 11.44 -15.50 21.88
C ASN A 90 10.74 -14.83 20.71
N GLU A 91 9.52 -14.37 20.94
CA GLU A 91 8.67 -13.78 19.91
C GLU A 91 7.95 -12.55 20.46
N ILE A 92 7.75 -11.57 19.58
CA ILE A 92 6.92 -10.40 19.87
C ILE A 92 5.96 -10.27 18.70
N GLU A 93 4.68 -10.33 18.99
CA GLU A 93 3.62 -10.05 18.03
C GLU A 93 3.01 -8.67 18.30
N ILE A 94 2.68 -7.94 17.24
CA ILE A 94 2.05 -6.62 17.31
C ILE A 94 0.89 -6.62 16.32
N SER A 95 -0.31 -6.30 16.80
CA SER A 95 -1.51 -6.24 15.97
C SER A 95 -2.23 -4.90 16.10
N ILE A 96 -2.79 -4.43 14.98
CA ILE A 96 -3.64 -3.24 14.90
C ILE A 96 -4.89 -3.65 14.11
N SER A 97 -6.07 -3.42 14.69
CA SER A 97 -7.35 -3.78 14.06
C SER A 97 -8.38 -2.65 14.17
N TRP A 98 -9.27 -2.59 13.17
CA TRP A 98 -10.36 -1.61 13.05
C TRP A 98 -11.50 -2.16 12.20
#